data_AF-A0A8K0ULI5-F1
#
_entry.id   AF-A0A8K0ULI5-F1
#
_cell.length_a   1.000
_cell.length_b   1.000
_cell.length_c   1.000
_cell.angle_alpha   90.00
_cell.angle_beta   90.00
_cell.angle_gamma   90.00
#
_symmetry.space_group_name_H-M   'P 1'
#
loop_
_entity.id
_entity.type
_entity.pdbx_description
1 polymer ?
#
loop_
_entity_poly.entity_id
_entity_poly.type
_entity_poly.pdbx_seq_one_letter_code
_entity_poly.pdbx_strand_id
1 'polypeptide(L)' 'MTTYTHKSNNVSDIFGHIEGVHVGKLFKNREECKDLGVHPVTGAGIYGSPSKGAYSVVLSGGYADDVDMGDIMSVWHMC' A
#
# COMPACT_ATOMS: atom_id res chain seq x y z
N MET A 1 -30.12 4.34 23.67
CA MET A 1 -28.94 3.45 23.65
C MET A 1 -28.62 3.11 22.21
N THR A 2 -27.90 3.99 21.52
CA THR A 2 -27.49 3.76 20.13
C THR A 2 -26.06 3.26 20.20
N THR A 3 -25.85 1.97 20.01
CA THR A 3 -24.50 1.39 20.01
C THR A 3 -23.79 1.86 18.75
N TYR A 4 -22.93 2.88 18.90
CA TYR A 4 -21.91 3.23 17.92
C TYR A 4 -20.92 2.06 17.88
N THR A 5 -21.09 1.17 16.92
CA THR A 5 -20.18 0.05 16.71
C THR A 5 -18.86 0.61 16.18
N HIS A 6 -17.88 0.80 17.06
CA HIS A 6 -16.49 0.97 16.64
C HIS A 6 -16.04 -0.31 15.93
N LYS A 7 -16.14 -0.32 14.60
CA LYS A 7 -15.59 -1.36 13.74
C LYS A 7 -14.10 -1.03 13.52
N SER A 8 -13.24 -1.41 14.46
CA SER A 8 -11.78 -1.43 14.29
C SER A 8 -11.31 -2.79 14.82
N ASN A 9 -10.58 -3.63 14.07
CA ASN A 9 -9.44 -3.33 13.21
C ASN A 9 -9.45 -4.26 11.98
N ASN A 10 -9.33 -3.71 10.77
CA ASN A 10 -8.86 -4.53 9.65
C ASN A 10 -7.40 -4.91 9.96
N VAL A 11 -7.09 -6.21 9.94
CA VAL A 11 -5.73 -6.75 10.15
C VAL A 11 -4.72 -6.14 9.16
N SER A 12 -5.20 -5.49 8.11
CA SER A 12 -4.42 -4.94 7.01
C SER A 12 -3.96 -3.49 7.17
N ASP A 13 -4.36 -2.78 8.24
CA ASP A 13 -3.89 -1.41 8.54
C ASP A 13 -2.56 -1.44 9.31
N ILE A 14 -1.56 -2.13 8.76
CA ILE A 14 -0.24 -2.30 9.35
C ILE A 14 0.72 -1.28 8.73
N PHE A 15 1.42 -0.53 9.58
CA PHE A 15 2.61 0.20 9.15
C PHE A 15 3.83 -0.71 9.21
N GLY A 16 4.56 -0.81 8.11
CA GLY A 16 5.82 -1.56 8.04
C GLY A 16 5.66 -2.97 7.50
N HIS A 17 6.54 -3.86 7.97
CA HIS A 17 6.71 -5.20 7.42
C HIS A 17 5.53 -6.13 7.74
N ILE A 18 5.16 -6.96 6.75
CA ILE A 18 4.20 -8.05 6.91
C ILE A 18 4.95 -9.34 7.22
N GLU A 19 4.59 -9.99 8.32
CA GLU A 19 5.20 -11.23 8.76
C GLU A 19 5.14 -12.32 7.67
N GLY A 20 6.28 -12.97 7.40
CA GLY A 20 6.40 -14.01 6.38
C GLY A 20 6.62 -13.51 4.95
N VAL A 21 6.71 -12.19 4.71
CA VAL A 21 6.95 -11.59 3.39
C VAL A 21 8.31 -10.89 3.34
N HIS A 22 9.32 -11.52 2.74
CA HIS A 22 10.64 -10.91 2.58
C HIS A 22 10.70 -9.90 1.42
N VAL A 23 11.62 -8.93 1.52
CA VAL A 23 11.96 -8.02 0.42
C VAL A 23 12.46 -8.83 -0.78
N GLY A 24 12.01 -8.46 -1.98
CA GLY A 24 12.32 -9.19 -3.22
C GLY A 24 11.38 -10.36 -3.53
N LYS A 25 10.40 -10.66 -2.66
CA LYS A 25 9.35 -11.62 -2.99
C LYS A 25 8.58 -11.17 -4.23
N LEU A 26 8.49 -12.07 -5.21
CA LEU A 26 7.64 -11.90 -6.39
C LEU A 26 6.24 -12.46 -6.10
N PHE A 27 5.23 -11.76 -6.58
CA PHE A 27 3.83 -12.18 -6.51
C PHE A 27 3.30 -12.42 -7.92
N LYS A 28 2.42 -13.40 -8.07
CA LYS A 28 1.80 -13.75 -9.35
C LYS A 28 0.94 -12.61 -9.90
N ASN A 29 0.20 -11.94 -9.02
CA ASN A 29 -0.74 -10.87 -9.36
C ASN A 29 -1.09 -10.01 -8.14
N ARG A 30 -1.94 -9.00 -8.35
CA ARG A 30 -2.42 -8.10 -7.29
C ARG A 30 -3.31 -8.80 -6.27
N GLU A 31 -4.01 -9.87 -6.64
CA GLU A 31 -4.79 -10.69 -5.71
C GLU A 31 -3.89 -11.35 -4.67
N GLU A 32 -2.75 -11.93 -5.06
CA GLU A 32 -1.81 -12.53 -4.12
C GLU A 32 -1.22 -11.48 -3.15
N CYS A 33 -0.89 -10.28 -3.64
CA CYS A 33 -0.46 -9.16 -2.78
C CYS A 33 -1.53 -8.77 -1.75
N LYS A 34 -2.80 -8.79 -2.16
CA LYS A 34 -3.94 -8.48 -1.30
C LYS A 34 -4.16 -9.57 -0.26
N ASP A 35 -4.15 -10.84 -0.66
CA ASP A 35 -4.41 -11.98 0.21
C ASP A 35 -3.32 -12.13 1.29
N LEU A 36 -2.08 -11.75 0.97
CA LEU A 36 -0.97 -11.69 1.92
C LEU A 36 -0.92 -10.38 2.73
N GLY A 37 -1.82 -9.42 2.49
CA GLY A 37 -1.89 -8.17 3.26
C GLY A 37 -0.83 -7.12 2.93
N VAL A 38 0.03 -7.35 1.92
CA VAL A 38 1.09 -6.41 1.48
C VAL A 38 0.48 -5.16 0.88
N HIS A 39 -0.52 -5.33 0.01
CA HIS A 39 -1.29 -4.23 -0.54
C HIS A 39 -2.76 -4.67 -0.66
N PRO A 40 -3.59 -4.40 0.37
CA PRO A 40 -4.93 -5.00 0.58
C PRO A 40 -6.03 -4.58 -0.43
N VAL A 41 -5.65 -3.98 -1.54
CA VAL A 41 -6.54 -3.51 -2.61
C VAL A 41 -5.93 -3.84 -3.97
N THR A 42 -6.75 -4.24 -4.93
CA THR A 42 -6.26 -4.63 -6.27
C THR A 42 -6.20 -3.45 -7.24
N GLY A 43 -7.06 -2.44 -7.08
CA GLY A 43 -7.23 -1.35 -8.05
C GLY A 43 -6.51 -0.04 -7.72
N ALA A 44 -6.34 0.32 -6.45
CA ALA A 44 -5.69 1.58 -6.08
C ALA A 44 -4.17 1.44 -6.06
N GLY A 45 -3.44 2.53 -6.32
CA GLY A 45 -1.98 2.58 -6.17
C GLY A 45 -1.55 2.81 -4.71
N ILE A 46 -2.41 3.40 -3.88
CA ILE A 46 -2.11 3.76 -2.49
C ILE A 46 -3.19 3.14 -1.60
N TYR A 47 -2.77 2.45 -0.54
CA TYR A 47 -3.64 1.96 0.54
C TYR A 47 -3.33 2.73 1.81
N GLY A 48 -4.32 3.40 2.38
CA GLY A 48 -4.12 4.33 3.48
C GLY A 48 -5.41 4.82 4.12
N SER A 49 -5.24 5.55 5.22
CA SER A 49 -6.29 6.27 5.91
C SER A 49 -6.04 7.78 5.82
N PRO A 50 -7.05 8.61 5.50
CA PRO A 50 -6.91 10.07 5.48
C PRO A 50 -6.41 10.68 6.80
N SER A 51 -6.69 10.03 7.94
CA SER A 51 -6.32 10.52 9.27
C SER A 51 -5.05 9.90 9.86
N LYS A 52 -4.53 8.81 9.28
CA LYS A 52 -3.33 8.12 9.80
C LYS A 52 -2.15 8.11 8.83
N GLY A 53 -2.39 8.20 7.52
CA GLY A 53 -1.37 8.13 6.48
C GLY A 53 -1.51 6.90 5.57
N ALA A 54 -0.51 6.71 4.71
CA ALA A 54 -0.44 5.58 3.78
C ALA A 54 0.31 4.40 4.41
N TYR A 55 -0.27 3.21 4.30
CA TYR A 55 0.31 1.96 4.81
C TYR A 55 1.17 1.26 3.74
N SER A 56 0.72 1.30 2.47
CA SER A 56 1.50 0.77 1.35
C SER A 56 1.18 1.48 0.02
N VAL A 57 2.15 1.47 -0.89
CA VAL A 57 2.08 2.05 -2.24
C VAL A 57 2.60 1.05 -3.27
N VAL A 58 2.00 1.03 -4.46
CA VAL A 58 2.45 0.24 -5.61
C VAL A 58 2.92 1.17 -6.71
N LEU A 59 4.14 0.92 -7.19
CA LEU A 59 4.71 1.62 -8.33
C LEU A 59 4.45 0.81 -9.60
N SER A 60 3.69 1.39 -10.53
CA SER A 60 3.28 0.70 -11.76
C SER A 60 3.69 1.44 -13.04
N GLY A 61 4.51 2.50 -12.94
CA GLY A 61 4.87 3.35 -14.08
C GLY A 61 3.68 4.10 -14.67
N GLY A 62 2.71 4.47 -13.83
CA GLY A 62 1.45 5.10 -14.27
C GLY A 62 1.58 6.58 -14.64
N TYR A 63 2.68 7.23 -14.28
CA TYR A 63 2.96 8.62 -14.59
C TYR A 63 4.23 8.71 -15.42
N ALA A 64 4.13 9.38 -16.57
CA ALA A 64 5.20 9.44 -17.57
C ALA A 64 6.41 10.27 -17.13
N ASP A 65 6.23 11.08 -16.08
CA ASP A 65 7.21 11.99 -15.51
C ASP A 65 7.80 11.50 -14.18
N ASP A 66 7.42 10.30 -13.72
CA ASP A 66 8.04 9.68 -12.54
C ASP A 66 9.51 9.34 -12.84
N VAL A 67 10.41 9.70 -11.93
CA VAL A 67 11.82 9.29 -11.96
C VAL A 67 12.07 8.32 -10.82
N ASP A 68 12.50 7.11 -11.17
CA ASP A 68 12.89 6.07 -10.22
C ASP A 68 14.42 5.92 -10.23
N MET A 69 15.06 6.22 -9.11
CA MET A 69 16.50 6.06 -8.88
C MET A 69 16.81 4.87 -7.95
N GLY A 70 15.85 3.97 -7.71
CA GLY A 70 15.94 2.86 -6.78
C GLY A 70 15.73 3.27 -5.33
N ASP A 71 16.64 4.08 -4.78
CA ASP A 71 16.59 4.54 -3.39
C ASP A 71 15.60 5.69 -3.18
N ILE A 72 15.38 6.47 -4.23
CA ILE A 72 14.51 7.64 -4.24
C ILE A 72 13.66 7.57 -5.50
N MET A 73 12.37 7.79 -5.33
CA MET A 73 11.46 8.04 -6.43
C MET A 73 10.91 9.46 -6.31
N SER A 74 10.80 10.16 -7.43
CA SER A 74 10.06 11.43 -7.50
C SER A 74 8.77 11.18 -8.27
N VAL A 75 7.65 11.45 -7.61
CA VAL A 75 6.34 11.56 -8.25
C VAL A 75 6.11 13.06 -8.52
N TRP A 76 6.15 13.47 -9.80
CA TRP A 76 6.19 14.85 -10.31
C TRP A 76 7.54 15.59 -10.33
N HIS A 77 7.83 16.23 -11.48
CA HIS A 77 8.89 17.23 -11.65
C HIS A 77 8.41 18.58 -11.07
N MET A 78 9.17 19.15 -10.13
CA MET A 78 8.91 20.38 -9.35
C MET A 78 8.08 20.22 -8.06
N CYS A 79 8.79 19.90 -6.97
CA CYS A 79 8.68 20.67 -5.74
C CYS A 79 10.08 21.17 -5.38
#